data_AF-A0AAP2UIW5-F1
#
_entry.id   AF-A0AAP2UIW5-F1
#
_cell.length_a   1.000
_cell.length_b   1.000
_cell.length_c   1.000
_cell.angle_alpha   90.00
_cell.angle_beta   90.00
_cell.angle_gamma   90.00
#
_symmetry.space_group_name_H-M   'P 1'
#
loop_
_entity.id
_entity.type
_entity.pdbx_description
1 polymer ?
#
loop_
_entity_poly.entity_id
_entity_poly.type
_entity_poly.pdbx_seq_one_letter_code
_entity_poly.pdbx_strand_id
1 'polypeptide(L)'
;MKFGEKLQKLRKEKGMSQEELAARLHVSRQAVSKWENDQGYPETEKMLMIGNIFSVTMDYLLKDEGGDQPQEQGFYASRECVQGYLQQEKRITLRIAVGTLLCILSGLSILIFPQLEDVMSVFSMLIIALGIAVFVSLSFDKDEYKILKQEPLYFDHDYLQELKGEHDGLQKKFKRLIIGGLLLIFLSCIIAMISEDVLHMEEGLLDAVYLLLISTAVFLFIYAGCSMDTYELLVDNETYRKKKHGERFSWLYYVTIGCASILYVGLGMLFGKEAWRTGWILIAVTWLVTYGIVSGISMRKK
;
A
#
# COMPACT_ATOMS: atom_id res chain seq x y z
N MET A 1 -0.39 29.50 -23.03
CA MET A 1 -0.22 30.93 -23.34
C MET A 1 1.24 31.34 -23.22
N LYS A 2 1.69 32.20 -24.15
CA LYS A 2 3.01 32.85 -24.11
C LYS A 2 3.02 34.06 -23.17
N PHE A 3 4.20 34.57 -22.84
CA PHE A 3 4.38 35.73 -21.97
C PHE A 3 3.55 36.95 -22.41
N GLY A 4 3.59 37.33 -23.69
CA GLY A 4 2.85 38.50 -24.20
C GLY A 4 1.33 38.37 -24.05
N GLU A 5 0.80 37.17 -24.30
CA GLU A 5 -0.62 36.86 -24.12
C GLU A 5 -1.04 36.94 -22.65
N LYS A 6 -0.20 36.44 -21.73
CA LYS A 6 -0.44 36.51 -20.27
C LYS A 6 -0.44 37.94 -19.78
N LEU A 7 0.54 38.74 -20.20
CA LEU A 7 0.62 40.15 -19.85
C LEU A 7 -0.61 40.92 -20.34
N GLN A 8 -1.03 40.69 -21.58
CA GLN A 8 -2.21 41.32 -22.14
C GLN A 8 -3.49 40.91 -21.41
N LYS A 9 -3.63 39.63 -21.03
CA LYS A 9 -4.77 39.12 -20.25
C LYS A 9 -4.86 39.79 -18.89
N LEU A 10 -3.77 39.80 -18.12
CA LEU A 10 -3.70 40.43 -16.79
C LEU A 10 -4.03 41.93 -16.85
N ARG A 11 -3.53 42.63 -17.87
CA ARG A 11 -3.84 44.05 -18.11
C ARG A 11 -5.34 44.27 -18.34
N LYS A 12 -5.97 43.44 -19.19
CA LYS A 12 -7.41 43.51 -19.49
C LYS A 12 -8.27 43.17 -18.28
N GLU A 13 -7.89 42.18 -17.47
CA GLU A 13 -8.59 41.81 -16.23
C GLU A 13 -8.59 42.94 -15.18
N LYS A 14 -7.53 43.74 -15.13
CA LYS A 14 -7.47 44.95 -14.29
C LYS A 14 -8.04 46.20 -14.96
N GLY A 15 -8.60 46.09 -16.16
CA GLY A 15 -9.18 47.21 -16.92
C GLY A 15 -8.17 48.28 -17.33
N MET A 16 -6.87 47.96 -17.41
CA MET A 16 -5.82 48.96 -17.68
C MET A 16 -5.57 49.15 -19.18
N SER A 17 -5.20 50.36 -19.60
CA SER A 17 -4.66 50.63 -20.94
C SER A 17 -3.15 50.29 -21.04
N GLN A 18 -2.61 50.15 -22.26
CA GLN A 18 -1.17 49.94 -22.44
C GLN A 18 -0.36 51.13 -21.92
N GLU A 19 -0.90 52.35 -22.08
CA GLU A 19 -0.36 53.60 -21.56
C GLU A 19 -0.29 53.61 -20.03
N GLU A 20 -1.36 53.16 -19.36
CA GLU A 20 -1.42 53.09 -17.90
C GLU A 20 -0.43 52.07 -17.33
N LEU A 21 -0.31 50.91 -17.96
CA LEU A 21 0.68 49.91 -17.56
C LEU A 21 2.11 50.43 -17.78
N ALA A 22 2.36 51.10 -18.90
CA ALA A 22 3.65 51.71 -19.21
C ALA A 22 4.03 52.79 -18.18
N ALA A 23 3.06 53.62 -17.77
CA ALA A 23 3.26 54.64 -16.74
C ALA A 23 3.64 54.02 -15.39
N ARG A 24 2.96 52.95 -14.97
CA ARG A 24 3.25 52.24 -13.71
C ARG A 24 4.59 51.52 -13.70
N LEU A 25 5.06 51.08 -14.87
CA LEU A 25 6.36 50.41 -15.03
C LEU A 25 7.50 51.38 -15.36
N HIS A 26 7.22 52.67 -15.49
CA HIS A 26 8.18 53.70 -15.92
C HIS A 26 8.88 53.34 -17.24
N VAL A 27 8.10 52.90 -18.24
CA VAL A 27 8.57 52.58 -19.59
C VAL A 27 7.71 53.25 -20.65
N SER A 28 8.13 53.20 -21.92
CA SER A 28 7.31 53.71 -23.02
C SER A 28 6.16 52.76 -23.34
N ARG A 29 5.03 53.29 -23.83
CA ARG A 29 3.91 52.48 -24.35
C ARG A 29 4.37 51.48 -25.43
N GLN A 30 5.36 51.88 -26.24
CA GLN A 30 5.94 51.02 -27.27
C GLN A 30 6.64 49.79 -26.68
N ALA A 31 7.28 49.91 -25.51
CA ALA A 31 7.89 48.77 -24.82
C ALA A 31 6.83 47.74 -24.40
N VAL A 32 5.74 48.19 -23.78
CA VAL A 32 4.61 47.32 -23.40
C VAL A 32 3.99 46.66 -24.62
N SER A 33 3.81 47.38 -25.73
CA SER A 33 3.30 46.80 -26.98
C SER A 33 4.25 45.74 -27.55
N LYS A 34 5.57 45.95 -27.50
CA LYS A 34 6.54 44.93 -27.92
C LYS A 34 6.46 43.67 -27.05
N TRP A 35 6.33 43.84 -25.74
CA TRP A 35 6.16 42.72 -24.81
C TRP A 35 4.87 41.94 -25.02
N GLU A 36 3.74 42.62 -25.23
CA GLU A 36 2.45 41.96 -25.51
C GLU A 36 2.44 41.22 -26.86
N ASN A 37 3.30 41.60 -27.80
CA ASN A 37 3.44 40.95 -29.12
C ASN A 37 4.62 39.97 -29.19
N ASP A 38 5.20 39.56 -28.05
CA ASP A 38 6.35 38.65 -27.94
C ASP A 38 7.60 39.12 -28.72
N GLN A 39 7.74 40.43 -28.98
CA GLN A 39 8.88 41.03 -29.69
C GLN A 39 10.03 41.45 -28.75
N GLY A 40 10.07 40.86 -27.55
CA GLY A 40 11.08 41.12 -26.52
C GLY A 40 10.52 40.89 -25.13
N TYR A 41 11.41 40.81 -24.15
CA TYR A 41 11.05 40.63 -22.74
C TYR A 41 11.38 41.89 -21.92
N PRO A 42 10.62 42.18 -20.86
CA PRO A 42 11.02 43.20 -19.89
C PRO A 42 12.30 42.78 -19.16
N GLU A 43 13.05 43.78 -18.70
CA GLU A 43 14.18 43.56 -17.80
C GLU A 43 13.71 42.97 -16.46
N THR A 44 14.61 42.29 -15.75
CA THR A 44 14.31 41.59 -14.49
C THR A 44 13.59 42.49 -13.47
N GLU A 45 14.00 43.74 -13.34
CA GLU A 45 13.36 44.72 -12.45
C GLU A 45 11.89 44.97 -12.84
N LYS A 46 11.63 45.18 -14.13
CA LYS A 46 10.27 45.40 -14.65
C LYS A 46 9.42 44.14 -14.55
N MET A 47 10.02 42.97 -14.67
CA MET A 47 9.36 41.68 -14.46
C MET A 47 8.85 41.52 -13.02
N LEU A 48 9.67 41.87 -12.03
CA LEU A 48 9.26 41.87 -10.63
C LEU A 48 8.13 42.89 -10.38
N MET A 49 8.21 44.07 -10.98
CA MET A 49 7.15 45.07 -10.88
C MET A 49 5.83 44.58 -11.49
N ILE A 50 5.87 43.90 -12.63
CA ILE A 50 4.67 43.27 -13.24
C ILE A 50 4.07 42.25 -12.28
N GLY A 51 4.89 41.38 -11.69
CA GLY A 51 4.45 40.39 -10.68
C GLY A 51 3.74 41.06 -9.50
N ASN A 52 4.28 42.17 -9.00
CA ASN A 52 3.69 42.92 -7.90
C ASN A 52 2.36 43.61 -8.28
N ILE A 53 2.29 44.25 -9.46
CA ILE A 53 1.09 44.96 -9.94
C ILE A 53 -0.09 44.01 -10.12
N PHE A 54 0.17 42.82 -10.66
CA PHE A 54 -0.86 41.83 -10.96
C PHE A 54 -1.01 40.74 -9.89
N SER A 55 -0.18 40.78 -8.85
CA SER A 55 -0.15 39.79 -7.76
C SER A 55 0.05 38.35 -8.27
N VAL A 56 0.98 38.19 -9.22
CA VAL A 56 1.33 36.90 -9.83
C VAL A 56 2.82 36.59 -9.63
N THR A 57 3.16 35.30 -9.57
CA THR A 57 4.56 34.88 -9.45
C THR A 57 5.30 35.05 -10.78
N MET A 58 6.62 35.25 -10.67
CA MET A 58 7.51 35.30 -11.82
C MET A 58 7.43 34.02 -12.67
N ASP A 59 7.30 32.88 -12.01
CA ASP A 59 7.08 31.57 -12.64
C ASP A 59 5.83 31.55 -13.52
N TYR A 60 4.73 32.14 -13.05
CA TYR A 60 3.50 32.21 -13.84
C TYR A 60 3.70 33.04 -15.11
N LEU A 61 4.46 34.14 -15.04
CA LEU A 61 4.71 35.00 -16.19
C LEU A 61 5.61 34.33 -17.24
N LEU A 62 6.66 33.63 -16.80
CA LEU A 62 7.68 33.06 -17.68
C LEU A 62 7.37 31.67 -18.23
N LYS A 63 6.67 30.81 -17.48
CA LYS A 63 6.42 29.45 -17.92
C LYS A 63 5.37 29.43 -19.02
N ASP A 64 5.71 28.97 -20.22
CA ASP A 64 4.70 28.70 -21.25
C ASP A 64 3.75 27.62 -20.74
N GLU A 65 2.43 27.85 -20.80
CA GLU A 65 1.44 26.80 -20.45
C GLU A 65 1.45 25.62 -21.45
N GLY A 66 2.41 25.58 -22.38
CA GLY A 66 2.69 24.46 -23.28
C GLY A 66 3.92 23.64 -22.90
N GLY A 67 4.61 23.98 -21.80
CA GLY A 67 5.49 23.04 -21.11
C GLY A 67 4.61 22.19 -20.20
N ASP A 68 4.49 20.91 -20.52
CA ASP A 68 3.75 19.88 -19.80
C ASP A 68 4.30 19.68 -18.38
N GLN A 69 4.20 20.69 -17.52
CA GLN A 69 4.27 20.50 -16.08
C GLN A 69 2.87 20.10 -15.66
N PRO A 70 2.63 18.83 -15.26
CA PRO A 70 1.37 18.48 -14.65
C PRO A 70 1.17 19.46 -13.51
N GLN A 71 0.02 20.14 -13.49
CA GLN A 71 -0.42 20.85 -12.28
C GLN A 71 -0.16 19.89 -11.13
N GLU A 72 0.65 20.28 -10.15
CA GLU A 72 0.91 19.53 -8.92
C GLU A 72 -0.40 19.46 -8.11
N GLN A 73 -1.39 18.76 -8.64
CA GLN A 73 -2.63 18.43 -7.97
C GLN A 73 -2.33 17.20 -7.14
N GLY A 74 -1.96 17.41 -5.88
CA GLY A 74 -1.69 16.31 -4.97
C GLY A 74 -0.97 16.72 -3.70
N PHE A 75 -0.68 15.72 -2.88
CA PHE A 75 0.13 15.84 -1.69
C PHE A 75 1.61 15.66 -2.05
N TYR A 76 2.45 16.64 -1.70
CA TYR A 76 3.89 16.53 -1.84
C TYR A 76 4.44 15.53 -0.82
N ALA A 77 4.92 14.39 -1.30
CA ALA A 77 5.50 13.36 -0.44
C ALA A 77 7.03 13.52 -0.37
N SER A 78 7.50 14.24 0.66
CA SER A 78 8.93 14.41 0.90
C SER A 78 9.64 13.07 1.20
N ARG A 79 10.94 13.00 0.97
CA ARG A 79 11.76 11.80 1.28
C ARG A 79 11.60 11.33 2.73
N GLU A 80 11.57 12.28 3.67
CA GLU A 80 11.37 12.02 5.10
C GLU A 80 9.97 11.44 5.38
N CYS A 81 8.93 11.97 4.72
CA CYS A 81 7.57 11.46 4.82
C CYS A 81 7.47 10.02 4.32
N VAL A 82 8.05 9.73 3.16
CA VAL A 82 8.07 8.38 2.58
C VAL A 82 8.85 7.40 3.45
N GLN A 83 10.02 7.79 3.94
CA GLN A 83 10.82 6.92 4.82
C GLN A 83 10.10 6.62 6.14
N GLY A 84 9.45 7.62 6.74
CA GLY A 84 8.62 7.43 7.93
C GLY A 84 7.46 6.47 7.67
N TYR A 85 6.77 6.64 6.55
CA TYR A 85 5.68 5.74 6.11
C TYR A 85 6.18 4.30 5.91
N LEU A 86 7.28 4.10 5.17
CA LEU A 86 7.88 2.77 4.96
C LEU A 86 8.26 2.10 6.29
N GLN A 87 8.76 2.87 7.26
CA GLN A 87 9.10 2.34 8.57
C GLN A 87 7.86 1.94 9.37
N GLN A 88 6.78 2.74 9.31
CA GLN A 88 5.50 2.40 9.95
C GLN A 88 4.86 1.17 9.32
N GLU A 89 4.75 1.12 7.99
CA GLU A 89 4.18 -0.03 7.27
C GLU A 89 5.01 -1.31 7.49
N LYS A 90 6.34 -1.22 7.59
CA LYS A 90 7.18 -2.35 7.99
C LYS A 90 6.84 -2.85 9.39
N ARG A 91 6.65 -1.96 10.37
CA ARG A 91 6.26 -2.34 11.74
C ARG A 91 4.89 -3.01 11.77
N ILE A 92 3.91 -2.46 11.04
CA ILE A 92 2.57 -3.03 10.89
C ILE A 92 2.65 -4.42 10.26
N THR A 93 3.34 -4.54 9.12
CA THR A 93 3.53 -5.80 8.40
C THR A 93 4.17 -6.87 9.29
N LEU A 94 5.22 -6.53 10.03
CA LEU A 94 5.88 -7.47 10.94
C LEU A 94 4.98 -7.91 12.09
N ARG A 95 4.20 -6.99 12.68
CA ARG A 95 3.22 -7.35 13.73
C ARG A 95 2.14 -8.29 13.19
N ILE A 96 1.61 -8.03 11.98
CA ILE A 96 0.64 -8.93 11.32
C ILE A 96 1.27 -10.31 11.09
N ALA A 97 2.49 -10.35 10.55
CA ALA A 97 3.19 -11.60 10.25
C ALA A 97 3.51 -12.39 11.53
N VAL A 98 3.98 -11.74 12.59
CA VAL A 98 4.27 -12.35 13.89
C VAL A 98 2.99 -12.83 14.58
N GLY A 99 1.92 -12.03 14.59
CA GLY A 99 0.63 -12.45 15.15
C GLY A 99 0.09 -13.70 14.46
N THR A 100 0.17 -13.74 13.13
CA THR A 100 -0.23 -14.92 12.34
C THR A 100 0.67 -16.12 12.63
N LEU A 101 1.98 -15.91 12.72
CA LEU A 101 2.96 -16.95 13.02
C LEU A 101 2.70 -17.57 14.41
N LEU A 102 2.43 -16.76 15.43
CA LEU A 102 2.09 -17.23 16.77
C LEU A 102 0.82 -18.09 16.76
N CYS A 103 -0.22 -17.67 16.04
CA CYS A 103 -1.45 -18.45 15.92
C CYS A 103 -1.21 -19.82 15.25
N ILE A 104 -0.41 -19.87 14.18
CA ILE A 104 -0.10 -21.14 13.48
C ILE A 104 0.78 -22.03 14.37
N LEU A 105 1.85 -21.48 14.95
CA LEU A 105 2.80 -22.23 15.78
C LEU A 105 2.24 -22.65 17.13
N SER A 106 1.08 -22.13 17.55
CA SER A 106 0.41 -22.56 18.78
C SER A 106 0.14 -24.07 18.81
N GLY A 107 -0.01 -24.73 17.66
CA GLY A 107 -0.18 -26.18 17.57
C GLY A 107 1.07 -26.98 17.92
N LEU A 108 2.27 -26.37 17.86
CA LEU A 108 3.52 -27.08 18.18
C LEU A 108 3.58 -27.59 19.62
N SER A 109 2.97 -26.89 20.57
CA SER A 109 3.00 -27.32 21.98
C SER A 109 2.31 -28.67 22.19
N ILE A 110 1.27 -28.96 21.41
CA ILE A 110 0.56 -30.25 21.46
C ILE A 110 1.37 -31.33 20.72
N LEU A 111 1.92 -30.99 19.55
CA LEU A 111 2.64 -31.94 18.69
C LEU A 111 3.94 -32.46 19.32
N ILE A 112 4.64 -31.62 20.10
CA ILE A 112 5.91 -32.01 20.74
C ILE A 112 5.67 -32.87 22.00
N PHE A 113 4.55 -32.68 22.69
CA PHE A 113 4.26 -33.36 23.96
C PHE A 113 2.87 -34.03 23.94
N PRO A 114 2.65 -35.04 23.08
CA PRO A 114 1.33 -35.66 22.90
C PRO A 114 0.79 -36.32 24.17
N GLN A 115 1.67 -36.80 25.06
CA GLN A 115 1.28 -37.43 26.34
C GLN A 115 0.61 -36.46 27.32
N LEU A 116 0.76 -35.15 27.12
CA LEU A 116 0.23 -34.08 27.98
C LEU A 116 -0.78 -33.20 27.23
N GLU A 117 -1.52 -33.78 26.28
CA GLU A 117 -2.44 -33.06 25.37
C GLU A 117 -3.33 -32.03 26.09
N ASP A 118 -4.00 -32.44 27.17
CA ASP A 118 -4.90 -31.56 27.94
C ASP A 118 -4.17 -30.31 28.46
N VAL A 119 -2.98 -30.49 29.04
CA VAL A 119 -2.18 -29.38 29.60
C VAL A 119 -1.62 -28.51 28.48
N MET A 120 -1.13 -29.12 27.40
CA MET A 120 -0.53 -28.41 26.27
C MET A 120 -1.56 -27.63 25.45
N SER A 121 -2.82 -28.08 25.42
CA SER A 121 -3.92 -27.34 24.79
C SER A 121 -4.15 -25.97 25.44
N VAL A 122 -3.99 -25.88 26.78
CA VAL A 122 -4.07 -24.60 27.51
C VAL A 122 -2.93 -23.67 27.10
N PHE A 123 -1.71 -24.20 26.96
CA PHE A 123 -0.58 -23.41 26.46
C PHE A 123 -0.82 -22.93 25.01
N SER A 124 -1.35 -23.76 24.13
CA SER A 124 -1.75 -23.36 22.77
C SER A 124 -2.76 -22.20 22.80
N MET A 125 -3.78 -22.27 23.66
CA MET A 125 -4.77 -21.20 23.80
C MET A 125 -4.14 -19.89 24.28
N LEU A 126 -3.18 -19.94 25.21
CA LEU A 126 -2.45 -18.74 25.66
C LEU A 126 -1.60 -18.12 24.55
N ILE A 127 -0.96 -18.95 23.71
CA ILE A 127 -0.18 -18.47 22.55
C ILE A 127 -1.12 -17.83 21.50
N ILE A 128 -2.27 -18.44 21.24
CA ILE A 128 -3.29 -17.85 20.35
C ILE A 128 -3.77 -16.51 20.90
N ALA A 129 -4.05 -16.43 22.20
CA ALA A 129 -4.46 -15.18 22.85
C ALA A 129 -3.39 -14.09 22.69
N LEU A 130 -2.10 -14.44 22.78
CA LEU A 130 -0.99 -13.51 22.50
C LEU A 130 -0.98 -13.06 21.03
N GLY A 131 -1.19 -13.97 20.09
CA GLY A 131 -1.32 -13.63 18.66
C GLY A 131 -2.48 -12.66 18.39
N ILE A 132 -3.64 -12.89 19.01
CA ILE A 132 -4.80 -12.00 18.95
C ILE A 132 -4.47 -10.64 19.58
N ALA A 133 -3.80 -10.60 20.73
CA ALA A 133 -3.38 -9.35 21.37
C ALA A 133 -2.46 -8.51 20.46
N VAL A 134 -1.57 -9.15 19.70
CA VAL A 134 -0.75 -8.45 18.69
C VAL A 134 -1.63 -7.83 17.61
N PHE A 135 -2.64 -8.52 17.07
CA PHE A 135 -3.57 -7.94 16.10
C PHE A 135 -4.40 -6.79 16.69
N VAL A 136 -4.87 -6.93 17.92
CA VAL A 136 -5.63 -5.88 18.62
C VAL A 136 -4.76 -4.65 18.84
N SER A 137 -3.47 -4.81 19.15
CA SER A 137 -2.55 -3.68 19.33
C SER A 137 -2.44 -2.78 18.09
N LEU A 138 -2.60 -3.35 16.88
CA LEU A 138 -2.61 -2.59 15.63
C LEU A 138 -3.84 -1.69 15.50
N SER A 139 -4.96 -2.04 16.15
CA SER A 139 -6.18 -1.23 16.11
C SER A 139 -6.05 0.08 16.88
N PHE A 140 -5.07 0.18 17.79
CA PHE A 140 -4.80 1.37 18.58
C PHE A 140 -3.69 2.26 17.99
N ASP A 141 -2.95 1.77 17.00
CA ASP A 141 -1.94 2.57 16.30
C ASP A 141 -2.62 3.66 15.47
N LYS A 142 -2.16 4.91 15.60
CA LYS A 142 -2.63 6.02 14.77
C LYS A 142 -2.04 5.91 13.37
N ASP A 143 -2.88 6.02 12.33
CA ASP A 143 -2.44 6.09 10.94
C ASP A 143 -2.03 7.53 10.59
N GLU A 144 -0.79 7.90 10.92
CA GLU A 144 -0.22 9.24 10.67
C GLU A 144 -0.07 9.56 9.18
N TYR A 145 0.00 8.53 8.32
CA TYR A 145 0.26 8.67 6.88
C TYR A 145 -0.98 8.39 6.02
N LYS A 146 -2.17 8.49 6.59
CA LYS A 146 -3.44 8.27 5.89
C LYS A 146 -3.57 9.13 4.62
N ILE A 147 -2.99 10.34 4.63
CA ILE A 147 -3.01 11.27 3.50
C ILE A 147 -2.38 10.66 2.23
N LEU A 148 -1.33 9.84 2.39
CA LEU A 148 -0.65 9.18 1.27
C LEU A 148 -1.56 8.19 0.52
N LYS A 149 -2.57 7.65 1.22
CA LYS A 149 -3.55 6.70 0.68
C LYS A 149 -4.74 7.41 0.03
N GLN A 150 -4.96 8.69 0.35
CA GLN A 150 -6.18 9.42 0.01
C GLN A 150 -6.01 10.42 -1.12
N GLU A 151 -4.85 11.09 -1.18
CA GLU A 151 -4.57 12.13 -2.15
C GLU A 151 -3.63 11.63 -3.25
N PRO A 152 -3.72 12.17 -4.49
CA PRO A 152 -2.70 11.91 -5.51
C PRO A 152 -1.34 12.38 -5.00
N LEU A 153 -0.29 11.63 -5.28
CA LEU A 153 1.06 11.92 -4.81
C LEU A 153 1.90 12.55 -5.92
N TYR A 154 2.71 13.54 -5.55
CA TYR A 154 3.78 14.02 -6.40
C TYR A 154 5.09 14.13 -5.60
N PHE A 155 6.20 13.99 -6.32
CA PHE A 155 7.55 13.88 -5.80
C PHE A 155 8.51 14.72 -6.64
N ASP A 156 9.68 15.04 -6.09
CA ASP A 156 10.79 15.56 -6.88
C ASP A 156 11.18 14.54 -7.97
N HIS A 157 11.46 15.03 -9.18
CA HIS A 157 11.69 14.16 -10.34
C HIS A 157 12.83 13.16 -10.11
N ASP A 158 13.95 13.63 -9.54
CA ASP A 158 15.12 12.82 -9.22
C ASP A 158 14.79 11.74 -8.18
N TYR A 159 14.01 12.10 -7.17
CA TYR A 159 13.60 11.19 -6.10
C TYR A 159 12.61 10.13 -6.60
N LEU A 160 11.68 10.49 -7.49
CA LEU A 160 10.77 9.52 -8.11
C LEU A 160 11.53 8.48 -8.94
N GLN A 161 12.59 8.88 -9.64
CA GLN A 161 13.45 7.94 -10.38
C GLN A 161 14.22 7.01 -9.44
N GLU A 162 14.77 7.53 -8.34
CA GLU A 162 15.41 6.72 -7.28
C GLU A 162 14.44 5.67 -6.73
N LEU A 163 13.23 6.10 -6.36
CA LEU A 163 12.19 5.23 -5.80
C LEU A 163 11.72 4.16 -6.79
N LYS A 164 11.58 4.50 -8.09
CA LYS A 164 11.27 3.54 -9.16
C LYS A 164 12.38 2.50 -9.32
N GLY A 165 13.64 2.93 -9.28
CA GLY A 165 14.79 2.03 -9.32
C GLY A 165 14.83 1.05 -8.14
N GLU A 166 14.58 1.55 -6.92
CA GLU A 166 14.46 0.70 -5.73
C GLU A 166 13.29 -0.28 -5.85
N HIS A 167 12.14 0.18 -6.35
CA HIS A 167 10.94 -0.62 -6.53
C HIS A 167 11.18 -1.83 -7.44
N ASP A 168 11.84 -1.66 -8.58
CA ASP A 168 12.13 -2.75 -9.51
C ASP A 168 13.04 -3.82 -8.90
N GLY A 169 14.06 -3.40 -8.14
CA GLY A 169 14.95 -4.31 -7.41
C GLY A 169 14.21 -5.09 -6.32
N LEU A 170 13.35 -4.39 -5.58
CA LEU A 170 12.57 -4.95 -4.49
C LEU A 170 11.46 -5.89 -5.00
N GLN A 171 10.77 -5.57 -6.09
CA GLN A 171 9.82 -6.47 -6.73
C GLN A 171 10.44 -7.84 -7.05
N LYS A 172 11.67 -7.85 -7.60
CA LYS A 172 12.38 -9.10 -7.88
C LYS A 172 12.70 -9.87 -6.60
N LYS A 173 13.06 -9.17 -5.51
CA LYS A 173 13.28 -9.78 -4.20
C LYS A 173 11.99 -10.38 -3.64
N PHE A 174 10.87 -9.64 -3.64
CA PHE A 174 9.59 -10.11 -3.12
C PHE A 174 9.02 -11.28 -3.94
N LYS A 175 9.11 -11.23 -5.28
CA LYS A 175 8.75 -12.36 -6.15
C LYS A 175 9.54 -13.63 -5.81
N ARG A 176 10.85 -13.51 -5.57
CA ARG A 176 11.68 -14.65 -5.11
C ARG A 176 11.27 -15.18 -3.75
N LEU A 177 10.89 -14.31 -2.81
CA LEU A 177 10.37 -14.72 -1.50
C LEU A 177 9.04 -15.47 -1.61
N ILE A 178 8.13 -15.02 -2.49
CA ILE A 178 6.86 -15.72 -2.75
C ILE A 178 7.13 -17.09 -3.38
N ILE A 179 8.01 -17.19 -4.37
CA ILE A 179 8.39 -18.48 -4.97
C ILE A 179 9.00 -19.39 -3.88
N GLY A 180 9.87 -18.87 -3.02
CA GLY A 180 10.42 -19.61 -1.89
C GLY A 180 9.35 -20.12 -0.93
N GLY A 181 8.38 -19.28 -0.56
CA GLY A 181 7.24 -19.69 0.28
C GLY A 181 6.39 -20.80 -0.36
N LEU A 182 6.14 -20.71 -1.67
CA LEU A 182 5.43 -21.77 -2.40
C LEU A 182 6.20 -23.09 -2.40
N LEU A 183 7.51 -23.04 -2.65
CA LEU A 183 8.37 -24.23 -2.60
C LEU A 183 8.38 -24.87 -1.20
N LEU A 184 8.35 -24.08 -0.13
CA LEU A 184 8.24 -24.59 1.24
C LEU A 184 6.92 -25.32 1.49
N ILE A 185 5.81 -24.85 0.92
CA ILE A 185 4.52 -25.55 1.01
C ILE A 185 4.58 -26.89 0.28
N PHE A 186 5.12 -26.93 -0.94
CA PHE A 186 5.30 -28.18 -1.67
C PHE A 186 6.22 -29.15 -0.92
N LEU A 187 7.32 -28.64 -0.35
CA LEU A 187 8.21 -29.43 0.49
C LEU A 187 7.48 -29.99 1.71
N SER A 188 6.63 -29.19 2.37
CA SER A 188 5.82 -29.66 3.50
C SER A 188 4.85 -30.77 3.10
N CYS A 189 4.24 -30.68 1.91
CA CYS A 189 3.34 -31.72 1.39
C CYS A 189 4.10 -33.01 1.06
N ILE A 190 5.31 -32.90 0.50
CA ILE A 190 6.17 -34.06 0.21
C ILE A 190 6.58 -34.75 1.50
N ILE A 191 6.99 -33.98 2.52
CA ILE A 191 7.34 -34.54 3.84
C ILE A 191 6.14 -35.23 4.46
N ALA A 192 4.94 -34.64 4.40
CA ALA A 192 3.71 -35.25 4.91
C ALA A 192 3.28 -36.54 4.17
N MET A 193 3.74 -36.76 2.93
CA MET A 193 3.49 -38.00 2.20
C MET A 193 4.43 -39.15 2.62
N ILE A 194 5.55 -38.84 3.30
CA ILE A 194 6.46 -39.85 3.82
C ILE A 194 5.91 -40.28 5.18
N SER A 195 5.62 -41.58 5.34
CA SER A 195 5.13 -42.08 6.63
C SER A 195 6.20 -42.01 7.71
N GLU A 196 5.78 -41.79 8.96
CA GLU A 196 6.66 -41.75 10.13
C GLU A 196 7.50 -43.03 10.26
N ASP A 197 6.92 -44.18 9.90
CA ASP A 197 7.58 -45.50 9.86
C ASP A 197 8.78 -45.57 8.90
N VAL A 198 8.75 -44.82 7.79
CA VAL A 198 9.83 -44.78 6.79
C VAL A 198 10.99 -43.91 7.28
N LEU A 199 10.70 -42.88 8.07
CA LEU A 199 11.68 -41.91 8.58
C LEU A 199 12.23 -42.26 9.97
N HIS A 200 11.67 -43.27 10.65
CA HIS A 200 12.03 -43.65 12.02
C HIS A 200 12.04 -42.47 13.01
N MET A 201 11.12 -41.51 12.82
CA MET A 201 10.97 -40.34 13.70
C MET A 201 9.93 -40.61 14.80
N GLU A 202 10.04 -39.94 15.95
CA GLU A 202 9.02 -40.00 17.01
C GLU A 202 7.67 -39.43 16.53
N GLU A 203 6.56 -40.01 17.01
CA GLU A 203 5.20 -39.57 16.70
C GLU A 203 5.04 -38.05 16.92
N GLY A 204 4.55 -37.34 15.90
CA GLY A 204 4.28 -35.90 15.98
C GLY A 204 5.48 -34.98 15.68
N LEU A 205 6.71 -35.49 15.62
CA LEU A 205 7.88 -34.69 15.21
C LEU A 205 7.79 -34.29 13.73
N LEU A 206 7.31 -35.19 12.88
CA LEU A 206 7.12 -34.94 11.45
C LEU A 206 6.03 -33.88 11.22
N ASP A 207 4.92 -33.96 11.96
CA ASP A 207 3.85 -32.96 11.97
C ASP A 207 4.34 -31.59 12.46
N ALA A 208 5.24 -31.56 13.46
CA ALA A 208 5.86 -30.32 13.94
C ALA A 208 6.75 -29.67 12.88
N VAL A 209 7.53 -30.46 12.13
CA VAL A 209 8.34 -29.98 11.00
C VAL A 209 7.43 -29.41 9.89
N TYR A 210 6.34 -30.10 9.57
CA TYR A 210 5.33 -29.62 8.62
C TYR A 210 4.77 -28.26 9.03
N LEU A 211 4.37 -28.10 10.30
CA LEU A 211 3.80 -26.87 10.83
C LEU A 211 4.80 -25.70 10.76
N LEU A 212 6.08 -25.95 11.04
CA LEU A 212 7.17 -24.95 10.93
C LEU A 212 7.41 -24.49 9.49
N LEU A 213 7.33 -25.40 8.51
CA LEU A 213 7.51 -25.06 7.10
C LEU A 213 6.35 -24.18 6.59
N ILE A 214 5.11 -24.53 6.95
CA ILE A 214 3.93 -23.74 6.59
C ILE A 214 3.94 -22.38 7.26
N SER A 215 4.24 -22.32 8.55
CA SER A 215 4.28 -21.05 9.28
C SER A 215 5.32 -20.10 8.67
N THR A 216 6.47 -20.63 8.25
CA THR A 216 7.52 -19.87 7.56
C THR A 216 7.05 -19.40 6.19
N ALA A 217 6.38 -20.25 5.41
CA ALA A 217 5.83 -19.86 4.11
C ALA A 217 4.79 -18.73 4.22
N VAL A 218 3.87 -18.84 5.18
CA VAL A 218 2.84 -17.81 5.45
C VAL A 218 3.48 -16.49 5.87
N PHE A 219 4.51 -16.53 6.73
CA PHE A 219 5.25 -15.33 7.11
C PHE A 219 5.88 -14.63 5.89
N LEU A 220 6.50 -15.40 4.99
CA LEU A 220 7.10 -14.85 3.77
C LEU A 220 6.05 -14.22 2.85
N PHE A 221 4.86 -14.82 2.71
CA PHE A 221 3.77 -14.26 1.91
C PHE A 221 3.24 -12.96 2.46
N ILE A 222 3.00 -12.88 3.78
CA ILE A 222 2.54 -11.66 4.42
C ILE A 222 3.59 -10.56 4.24
N TYR A 223 4.85 -10.86 4.55
CA TYR A 223 5.93 -9.89 4.43
C TYR A 223 6.11 -9.38 3.00
N ALA A 224 6.15 -10.28 2.01
CA ALA A 224 6.33 -9.92 0.62
C ALA A 224 5.11 -9.18 0.05
N GLY A 225 3.90 -9.66 0.32
CA GLY A 225 2.64 -9.09 -0.18
C GLY A 225 2.42 -7.67 0.33
N CYS A 226 2.44 -7.46 1.65
CA CYS A 226 2.23 -6.13 2.23
C CYS A 226 3.33 -5.13 1.81
N SER A 227 4.58 -5.60 1.71
CA SER A 227 5.67 -4.74 1.22
C SER A 227 5.46 -4.34 -0.24
N MET A 228 5.08 -5.27 -1.12
CA MET A 228 4.80 -4.96 -2.53
C MET A 228 3.68 -3.92 -2.68
N ASP A 229 2.58 -4.08 -1.94
CA ASP A 229 1.46 -3.14 -1.95
C ASP A 229 1.88 -1.74 -1.49
N THR A 230 2.77 -1.66 -0.48
CA THR A 230 3.29 -0.39 0.05
C THR A 230 4.08 0.36 -1.00
N TYR A 231 4.95 -0.31 -1.76
CA TYR A 231 5.72 0.34 -2.81
C TYR A 231 4.88 0.63 -4.07
N GLU A 232 3.90 -0.23 -4.42
CA GLU A 232 2.95 0.04 -5.52
C GLU A 232 2.19 1.35 -5.24
N LEU A 233 1.77 1.58 -4.00
CA LEU A 233 1.12 2.83 -3.58
C LEU A 233 1.98 4.07 -3.80
N LEU A 234 3.28 3.98 -3.51
CA LEU A 234 4.20 5.12 -3.59
C LEU A 234 4.63 5.41 -5.03
N VAL A 235 4.87 4.38 -5.83
CA VAL A 235 5.39 4.52 -7.21
C VAL A 235 4.28 4.76 -8.22
N ASP A 236 3.13 4.11 -8.05
CA ASP A 236 1.98 4.17 -8.97
C ASP A 236 0.68 4.46 -8.19
N ASN A 237 0.69 5.58 -7.47
CA ASN A 237 -0.41 6.00 -6.59
C ASN A 237 -1.76 6.10 -7.32
N GLU A 238 -1.75 6.61 -8.55
CA GLU A 238 -2.98 6.74 -9.34
C GLU A 238 -3.63 5.38 -9.63
N THR A 239 -2.86 4.43 -10.14
CA THR A 239 -3.36 3.09 -10.47
C THR A 239 -3.76 2.36 -9.20
N TYR A 240 -2.95 2.48 -8.13
CA TYR A 240 -3.25 1.90 -6.82
C TYR A 240 -4.59 2.42 -6.27
N ARG A 241 -4.83 3.73 -6.31
CA ARG A 241 -6.10 4.34 -5.85
C ARG A 241 -7.28 3.89 -6.70
N LYS A 242 -7.14 3.83 -8.03
CA LYS A 242 -8.20 3.34 -8.93
C LYS A 242 -8.55 1.87 -8.63
N LYS A 243 -7.55 1.02 -8.42
CA LYS A 243 -7.70 -0.40 -8.03
C LYS A 243 -8.42 -0.53 -6.69
N LYS A 244 -7.97 0.18 -5.67
CA LYS A 244 -8.53 0.10 -4.30
C LYS A 244 -9.92 0.72 -4.17
N HIS A 245 -10.24 1.76 -4.95
CA HIS A 245 -11.61 2.28 -5.06
C HIS A 245 -12.59 1.25 -5.65
N GLY A 246 -12.11 0.34 -6.51
CA GLY A 246 -12.88 -0.78 -7.06
C GLY A 246 -13.19 -1.87 -6.03
N GLU A 247 -12.37 -2.01 -4.99
CA GLU A 247 -12.47 -3.04 -3.94
C GLU A 247 -13.33 -2.62 -2.74
N ARG A 248 -14.36 -1.80 -2.97
CA ARG A 248 -15.20 -1.18 -1.92
C ARG A 248 -15.87 -2.19 -0.96
N PHE A 249 -15.89 -3.48 -1.29
CA PHE A 249 -16.45 -4.57 -0.50
C PHE A 249 -15.40 -5.48 0.16
N SER A 250 -14.12 -5.11 0.16
CA SER A 250 -13.04 -5.90 0.76
C SER A 250 -13.27 -6.16 2.26
N TRP A 251 -13.90 -5.23 2.98
CA TRP A 251 -14.30 -5.44 4.38
C TRP A 251 -15.25 -6.64 4.56
N LEU A 252 -16.15 -6.89 3.59
CA LEU A 252 -17.08 -8.01 3.60
C LEU A 252 -16.31 -9.33 3.48
N TYR A 253 -15.28 -9.36 2.64
CA TYR A 253 -14.37 -10.50 2.47
C TYR A 253 -13.62 -10.83 3.77
N TYR A 254 -13.07 -9.82 4.44
CA TYR A 254 -12.38 -10.04 5.72
C TYR A 254 -13.32 -10.50 6.84
N VAL A 255 -14.55 -9.97 6.89
CA VAL A 255 -15.55 -10.35 7.90
C VAL A 255 -16.03 -11.79 7.68
N THR A 256 -16.38 -12.18 6.45
CA THR A 256 -16.88 -13.55 6.20
C THR A 256 -15.82 -14.61 6.40
N ILE A 257 -14.58 -14.35 5.96
CA ILE A 257 -13.46 -15.28 6.18
C ILE A 257 -13.10 -15.33 7.67
N GLY A 258 -13.09 -14.19 8.36
CA GLY A 258 -12.90 -14.14 9.80
C GLY A 258 -13.94 -14.97 10.56
N CYS A 259 -15.23 -14.81 10.24
CA CYS A 259 -16.30 -15.61 10.82
C CYS A 259 -16.14 -17.10 10.50
N ALA A 260 -15.84 -17.48 9.26
CA ALA A 260 -15.65 -18.89 8.88
C ALA A 260 -14.44 -19.53 9.56
N SER A 261 -13.37 -18.76 9.78
CA SER A 261 -12.16 -19.21 10.48
C SER A 261 -12.44 -19.45 11.97
N ILE A 262 -13.17 -18.54 12.62
CA ILE A 262 -13.61 -18.68 14.02
C ILE A 262 -14.54 -19.89 14.17
N LEU A 263 -15.49 -20.06 13.24
CA LEU A 263 -16.41 -21.19 13.23
C LEU A 263 -15.69 -22.51 13.00
N TYR A 264 -14.70 -22.55 12.11
CA TYR A 264 -13.86 -23.74 11.86
C TYR A 264 -13.08 -24.15 13.12
N VAL A 265 -12.38 -23.21 13.75
CA VAL A 265 -11.61 -23.47 14.98
C VAL A 265 -12.56 -23.88 16.12
N GLY A 266 -13.70 -23.20 16.28
CA GLY A 266 -14.69 -23.52 17.31
C GLY A 266 -15.31 -24.92 17.12
N LEU A 267 -15.64 -25.29 15.88
CA LEU A 267 -16.14 -26.64 15.56
C LEU A 267 -15.06 -27.70 15.79
N GLY A 268 -13.81 -27.42 15.43
CA GLY A 268 -12.68 -28.31 15.68
C GLY A 268 -12.40 -28.54 17.18
N MET A 269 -12.53 -27.49 17.99
CA MET A 269 -12.37 -27.59 19.45
C MET A 269 -13.53 -28.30 20.14
N LEU A 270 -14.77 -28.13 19.68
CA LEU A 270 -15.96 -28.73 20.32
C LEU A 270 -16.21 -30.18 19.89
N PHE A 271 -15.83 -30.56 18.67
CA PHE A 271 -16.24 -31.85 18.06
C PHE A 271 -15.06 -32.75 17.65
N GLY A 272 -13.81 -32.36 17.95
CA GLY A 272 -12.63 -33.22 17.81
C GLY A 272 -12.17 -33.49 16.36
N LYS A 273 -11.32 -34.52 16.17
CA LYS A 273 -10.59 -34.83 14.91
C LYS A 273 -11.47 -34.88 13.65
N GLU A 274 -12.72 -35.33 13.75
CA GLU A 274 -13.63 -35.43 12.61
C GLU A 274 -14.09 -34.06 12.08
N ALA A 275 -14.29 -33.09 12.98
CA ALA A 275 -14.67 -31.73 12.59
C ALA A 275 -13.51 -30.96 11.93
N TRP A 276 -12.27 -31.21 12.34
CA TRP A 276 -11.08 -30.72 11.64
C TRP A 276 -11.01 -31.27 10.21
N ARG A 277 -11.37 -32.55 10.00
CA ARG A 277 -11.32 -33.18 8.67
C ARG A 277 -12.34 -32.63 7.69
N THR A 278 -13.55 -32.25 8.14
CA THR A 278 -14.60 -31.73 7.27
C THR A 278 -14.65 -30.20 7.20
N GLY A 279 -14.11 -29.51 8.20
CA GLY A 279 -14.32 -28.07 8.36
C GLY A 279 -13.57 -27.19 7.35
N TRP A 280 -12.54 -27.69 6.66
CA TRP A 280 -11.88 -26.95 5.58
C TRP A 280 -12.84 -26.63 4.41
N ILE A 281 -13.88 -27.45 4.21
CA ILE A 281 -14.93 -27.22 3.21
C ILE A 281 -15.69 -25.93 3.53
N LEU A 282 -15.92 -25.62 4.80
CA LEU A 282 -16.57 -24.37 5.23
C LEU A 282 -15.77 -23.15 4.77
N ILE A 283 -14.44 -23.19 4.91
CA ILE A 283 -13.54 -22.11 4.49
C ILE A 283 -13.54 -21.99 2.97
N ALA A 284 -13.43 -23.11 2.24
CA ALA A 284 -13.43 -23.12 0.78
C ALA A 284 -14.76 -22.60 0.17
N VAL A 285 -15.90 -23.02 0.73
CA VAL A 285 -17.23 -22.56 0.31
C VAL A 285 -17.44 -21.10 0.66
N THR A 286 -17.03 -20.66 1.86
CA THR A 286 -17.11 -19.25 2.24
C THR A 286 -16.27 -18.39 1.31
N TRP A 287 -15.05 -18.83 0.96
CA TRP A 287 -14.19 -18.12 0.01
C TRP A 287 -14.84 -17.97 -1.36
N LEU A 288 -15.37 -19.05 -1.94
CA LEU A 288 -16.06 -19.04 -3.24
C LEU A 288 -17.32 -18.14 -3.24
N VAL A 289 -18.15 -18.26 -2.21
CA VAL A 289 -19.39 -17.46 -2.09
C VAL A 289 -19.06 -15.98 -1.92
N THR A 290 -18.09 -15.65 -1.07
CA THR A 290 -17.75 -14.24 -0.85
C THR A 290 -17.07 -13.63 -2.08
N TYR A 291 -16.18 -14.37 -2.74
CA TYR A 291 -15.58 -13.94 -4.01
C TYR A 291 -16.64 -13.72 -5.10
N GLY A 292 -17.60 -14.64 -5.24
CA GLY A 292 -18.73 -14.51 -6.17
C GLY A 292 -19.63 -13.31 -5.88
N ILE A 293 -19.93 -13.03 -4.61
CA ILE A 293 -20.71 -11.85 -4.20
C ILE A 293 -19.93 -10.56 -4.47
N VAL A 294 -18.66 -10.49 -4.10
CA VAL A 294 -17.83 -9.28 -4.27
C VAL A 294 -17.59 -8.99 -5.76
N SER A 295 -17.31 -10.02 -6.57
CA SER A 295 -17.15 -9.88 -8.04
C SER A 295 -18.47 -9.56 -8.75
N GLY A 296 -19.58 -10.18 -8.34
CA GLY A 296 -20.90 -9.89 -8.91
C GLY A 296 -21.40 -8.47 -8.60
N ILE A 297 -21.08 -7.93 -7.42
CA ILE A 297 -21.40 -6.56 -7.05
C ILE A 297 -20.49 -5.56 -7.77
N SER A 298 -19.20 -5.87 -8.00
CA SER A 298 -18.28 -4.98 -8.72
C SER A 298 -18.63 -4.86 -10.21
N MET A 299 -19.15 -5.93 -10.83
CA MET A 299 -19.56 -5.94 -12.24
C MET A 299 -20.85 -5.15 -12.52
N ARG A 300 -21.77 -4.99 -11.54
CA ARG A 300 -23.04 -4.26 -11.73
C ARG A 300 -22.92 -2.72 -11.70
N LYS A 301 -21.72 -2.17 -11.54
CA LYS A 301 -21.46 -0.71 -11.47
C LYS A 301 -20.60 -0.16 -12.62
N LYS A 302 -20.30 -0.95 -13.64
CA LYS A 302 -19.89 -0.46 -14.96
C LYS A 302 -21.12 -0.35 -15.86
#